data_AF-A0A0K8PPV4-F1
#
_entry.id   AF-A0A0K8PPV4-F1
#
_cell.length_a   1.000
_cell.length_b   1.000
_cell.length_c   1.000
_cell.angle_alpha   90.00
_cell.angle_beta   90.00
_cell.angle_gamma   90.00
#
_symmetry.space_group_name_H-M   'P 1'
#
loop_
_entity.id
_entity.type
_entity.pdbx_description
1 polymer ?
#
loop_
_entity_poly.entity_id
_entity_poly.type
_entity_poly.pdbx_seq_one_letter_code
_entity_poly.pdbx_strand_id
1 'polypeptide(L)'
;MIELEGVPELIDPVMVAAFEGWNDAGDAASTAVAHLDREWKGEVFAALDAEDYYDFQVNRPTVFLEAGVRKITWPTTRLSVVRVGGDKPRDLVLVRGIEPSMRWRSFCNELLGFAHELGVELVVVLGALLGDTPHTRPVPISGTTSDPDLARRMDLEETKYEGPTGIVGVLQEACTHAGVPAVSLWAAVPHYVSQPPNPKATLALLNRLEDLIDVRIPLGELPEDARAWQVGVDQLAAEDSEVAEYVQSLEEARDTAELPEASGEAIAREFERYLRRRDGGGPTASGGHATADGSDSTSYLRDNPSGRTRPPKPPKPGTDDEESSED
;
A
#
# COMPACT_ATOMS: atom_id res chain seq x y z
N MET A 1 -10.16 -11.45 -27.54
CA MET A 1 -10.20 -12.77 -26.89
C MET A 1 -8.76 -13.17 -26.72
N ILE A 2 -8.30 -13.28 -25.48
CA ILE A 2 -6.94 -13.71 -25.18
C ILE A 2 -6.93 -15.22 -25.38
N GLU A 3 -6.10 -15.73 -26.29
CA GLU A 3 -5.96 -17.18 -26.49
C GLU A 3 -5.00 -17.75 -25.42
N LEU A 4 -5.55 -18.48 -24.45
CA LEU A 4 -4.81 -19.13 -23.37
C LEU A 4 -4.44 -20.56 -23.77
N GLU A 5 -3.59 -20.71 -24.79
CA GLU A 5 -3.13 -22.04 -25.19
C GLU A 5 -2.28 -22.68 -24.08
N GLY A 6 -2.65 -23.88 -23.64
CA GLY A 6 -1.88 -24.68 -22.69
C GLY A 6 -2.18 -24.44 -21.21
N VAL A 7 -3.05 -23.49 -20.85
CA VAL A 7 -3.46 -23.28 -19.46
C VAL A 7 -4.60 -24.24 -19.10
N PRO A 8 -4.47 -25.09 -18.06
CA PRO A 8 -5.55 -25.95 -17.61
C PRO A 8 -6.68 -25.13 -16.97
N GLU A 9 -7.86 -25.73 -16.82
CA GLU A 9 -8.92 -25.16 -15.98
C GLU A 9 -8.39 -24.99 -14.54
N LEU A 10 -8.62 -23.80 -13.97
CA LEU A 10 -8.12 -23.45 -12.66
C LEU A 10 -9.12 -23.77 -11.55
N ILE A 11 -8.60 -24.01 -10.35
CA ILE A 11 -9.32 -24.37 -9.14
C ILE A 11 -9.12 -23.24 -8.13
N ASP A 12 -10.19 -22.56 -7.72
CA ASP A 12 -10.15 -21.43 -6.77
C ASP A 12 -8.98 -20.45 -7.04
N PRO A 13 -8.88 -19.88 -8.26
CA PRO A 13 -7.72 -19.13 -8.68
C PRO A 13 -7.60 -17.77 -8.00
N VAL A 14 -6.40 -17.46 -7.52
CA VAL A 14 -6.04 -16.11 -7.05
C VAL A 14 -4.91 -15.54 -7.85
N MET A 15 -5.07 -14.30 -8.28
CA MET A 15 -4.01 -13.57 -8.94
C MET A 15 -3.15 -12.87 -7.89
N VAL A 16 -1.84 -13.11 -7.89
CA VAL A 16 -0.87 -12.41 -7.03
C VAL A 16 0.05 -11.58 -7.92
N ALA A 17 -0.02 -10.26 -7.80
CA ALA A 17 0.70 -9.33 -8.66
C ALA A 17 1.74 -8.52 -7.89
N ALA A 18 2.90 -8.27 -8.50
CA ALA A 18 3.88 -7.30 -8.01
C ALA A 18 4.57 -6.58 -9.18
N PHE A 19 4.83 -5.28 -8.98
CA PHE A 19 5.41 -4.41 -9.99
C PHE A 19 6.66 -3.73 -9.43
N GLU A 20 7.81 -3.98 -10.07
CA GLU A 20 9.08 -3.31 -9.78
C GLU A 20 8.95 -1.79 -10.00
N GLY A 21 9.81 -1.01 -9.34
CA GLY A 21 9.86 0.45 -9.49
C GLY A 21 9.29 1.19 -8.28
N TRP A 22 8.43 2.18 -8.51
CA TRP A 22 7.99 3.11 -7.45
C TRP A 22 7.24 2.43 -6.29
N ASN A 23 6.56 1.32 -6.57
CA ASN A 23 5.71 0.60 -5.61
C ASN A 23 6.45 -0.52 -4.86
N ASP A 24 7.78 -0.64 -5.00
CA ASP A 24 8.52 -1.82 -4.55
C ASP A 24 9.85 -1.48 -3.83
N ALA A 25 9.74 -0.84 -2.67
CA ALA A 25 10.90 -0.56 -1.83
C ALA A 25 11.70 -1.84 -1.49
N GLY A 26 13.02 -1.81 -1.73
CA GLY A 26 13.91 -2.94 -1.47
C GLY A 26 13.68 -4.16 -2.37
N ASP A 27 12.98 -3.99 -3.50
CA ASP A 27 12.49 -5.05 -4.40
C ASP A 27 11.69 -6.15 -3.66
N ALA A 28 11.07 -5.82 -2.53
CA ALA A 28 10.52 -6.79 -1.60
C ALA A 28 9.33 -7.57 -2.19
N ALA A 29 8.42 -6.88 -2.87
CA ALA A 29 7.20 -7.42 -3.46
C ALA A 29 7.48 -8.21 -4.75
N SER A 30 8.28 -7.66 -5.67
CA SER A 30 8.67 -8.39 -6.88
C SER A 30 9.50 -9.64 -6.55
N THR A 31 10.37 -9.56 -5.53
CA THR A 31 11.11 -10.73 -5.01
C THR A 31 10.18 -11.76 -4.38
N ALA A 32 9.08 -11.33 -3.70
CA ALA A 32 8.09 -12.25 -3.17
C ALA A 32 7.42 -13.07 -4.28
N VAL A 33 6.93 -12.43 -5.34
CA VAL A 33 6.33 -13.15 -6.49
C VAL A 33 7.37 -14.01 -7.21
N ALA A 34 8.60 -13.53 -7.37
CA ALA A 34 9.69 -14.33 -7.94
C ALA A 34 10.03 -15.57 -7.11
N HIS A 35 9.93 -15.48 -5.78
CA HIS A 35 10.10 -16.60 -4.88
C HIS A 35 9.00 -17.65 -5.09
N LEU A 36 7.72 -17.24 -5.14
CA LEU A 36 6.60 -18.16 -5.41
C LEU A 36 6.78 -18.89 -6.75
N ASP A 37 7.15 -18.16 -7.80
CA ASP A 37 7.37 -18.70 -9.14
C ASP A 37 8.51 -19.74 -9.15
N ARG A 38 9.59 -19.48 -8.40
CA ARG A 38 10.73 -20.38 -8.28
C ARG A 38 10.43 -21.63 -7.46
N GLU A 39 9.84 -21.48 -6.27
CA GLU A 39 9.60 -22.60 -5.35
C GLU A 39 8.56 -23.57 -5.91
N TRP A 40 7.53 -23.05 -6.59
CA TRP A 40 6.48 -23.87 -7.19
C TRP A 40 6.65 -24.14 -8.68
N LYS A 41 7.75 -23.66 -9.27
CA LYS A 41 8.11 -23.88 -10.68
C LYS A 41 6.99 -23.44 -11.63
N GLY A 42 6.57 -22.19 -11.47
CA GLY A 42 5.50 -21.62 -12.29
C GLY A 42 5.82 -21.68 -13.78
N GLU A 43 4.78 -21.96 -14.55
CA GLU A 43 4.86 -22.00 -16.01
C GLU A 43 4.34 -20.69 -16.56
N VAL A 44 5.21 -19.94 -17.23
CA VAL A 44 4.84 -18.69 -17.90
C VAL A 44 3.97 -19.02 -19.11
N PHE A 45 2.72 -18.57 -19.09
CA PHE A 45 1.77 -18.79 -20.19
C PHE A 45 1.49 -17.51 -20.99
N ALA A 46 1.79 -16.34 -20.43
CA ALA A 46 1.60 -15.07 -21.13
C ALA A 46 2.65 -14.03 -20.73
N ALA A 47 2.88 -13.08 -21.64
CA ALA A 47 3.65 -11.87 -21.40
C ALA A 47 2.99 -10.72 -22.15
N LEU A 48 2.87 -9.56 -21.50
CA LEU A 48 2.34 -8.36 -22.14
C LEU A 48 3.34 -7.82 -23.17
N ASP A 49 2.85 -7.24 -24.26
CA ASP A 49 3.73 -6.62 -25.24
C ASP A 49 4.47 -5.43 -24.62
N ALA A 50 5.80 -5.47 -24.70
CA ALA A 50 6.63 -4.45 -24.10
C ALA A 50 6.52 -3.10 -24.81
N GLU A 51 6.29 -3.11 -26.13
CA GLU A 51 6.26 -1.89 -26.95
C GLU A 51 5.07 -0.98 -26.60
N ASP A 52 3.97 -1.57 -26.13
CA ASP A 52 2.76 -0.82 -25.79
C ASP A 52 2.88 -0.05 -24.48
N TYR A 53 3.66 -0.58 -23.53
CA TYR A 53 3.59 -0.16 -22.13
C TYR A 53 4.87 0.49 -21.59
N TYR A 54 6.04 0.22 -22.17
CA TYR A 54 7.32 0.65 -21.60
C TYR A 54 8.06 1.69 -22.45
N ASP A 55 8.56 2.72 -21.77
CA ASP A 55 9.56 3.61 -22.36
C ASP A 55 10.94 2.96 -22.28
N PHE A 56 11.48 2.50 -23.41
CA PHE A 56 12.79 1.84 -23.46
C PHE A 56 13.99 2.77 -23.21
N GLN A 57 13.80 4.09 -23.08
CA GLN A 57 14.84 4.99 -22.58
C GLN A 57 14.97 4.91 -21.06
N VAL A 58 13.87 4.64 -20.37
CA VAL A 58 13.81 4.41 -18.92
C VAL A 58 14.10 2.95 -18.61
N ASN A 59 13.34 2.03 -19.20
CA ASN A 59 13.44 0.59 -19.00
C ASN A 59 14.21 -0.05 -20.17
N ARG A 60 15.54 0.02 -20.12
CA ARG A 60 16.38 -0.44 -21.24
C ARG A 60 16.38 -1.96 -21.38
N PRO A 61 16.26 -2.51 -22.60
CA PRO A 61 16.50 -3.93 -22.85
C PRO A 61 17.93 -4.32 -22.48
N THR A 62 18.10 -5.53 -21.96
CA THR A 62 19.41 -6.03 -21.53
C THR A 62 19.95 -7.03 -22.56
N VAL A 63 21.21 -6.84 -22.96
CA VAL A 63 21.93 -7.78 -23.84
C VAL A 63 22.74 -8.77 -22.99
N PHE A 64 22.69 -10.05 -23.35
CA PHE A 64 23.48 -11.09 -22.70
C PHE A 64 24.00 -12.10 -23.72
N LEU A 65 25.00 -12.88 -23.32
CA LEU A 65 25.57 -13.97 -24.11
C LEU A 65 25.18 -15.29 -23.46
N GLU A 66 24.51 -16.15 -24.23
CA GLU A 66 24.16 -17.50 -23.80
C GLU A 66 24.78 -18.51 -24.76
N ALA A 67 25.69 -19.34 -24.25
CA ALA A 67 26.47 -20.29 -25.05
C ALA A 67 27.11 -19.66 -26.30
N GLY A 68 27.54 -18.39 -26.20
CA GLY A 68 28.16 -17.63 -27.30
C GLY A 68 27.17 -16.96 -28.26
N VAL A 69 25.86 -17.16 -28.09
CA VAL A 69 24.82 -16.49 -28.88
C VAL A 69 24.36 -15.23 -28.14
N ARG A 70 24.35 -14.09 -28.85
CA ARG A 70 23.86 -12.82 -28.31
C ARG A 70 22.34 -12.84 -28.28
N LYS A 71 21.76 -12.58 -27.11
CA LYS A 71 20.32 -12.46 -26.88
C LYS A 71 19.99 -11.11 -26.27
N ILE A 72 18.78 -10.63 -26.51
CA ILE A 72 18.23 -9.41 -25.91
C ILE A 72 17.00 -9.82 -25.12
N THR A 73 16.97 -9.45 -23.84
CA THR A 73 15.76 -9.56 -23.01
C THR A 73 15.10 -8.20 -22.94
N TRP A 74 13.85 -8.16 -23.36
CA TRP A 74 12.98 -6.99 -23.24
C TRP A 74 12.29 -6.99 -21.86
N PRO A 75 12.16 -5.82 -21.21
CA PRO A 75 11.35 -5.69 -20.00
C PRO A 75 9.89 -5.99 -20.35
N THR A 76 9.21 -6.79 -19.54
CA THR A 76 7.79 -7.12 -19.75
C THR A 76 7.17 -7.63 -18.45
N THR A 77 5.84 -7.53 -18.37
CA THR A 77 5.03 -8.19 -17.33
C THR A 77 4.69 -9.59 -17.78
N ARG A 78 5.08 -10.59 -16.99
CA ARG A 78 4.81 -12.00 -17.25
C ARG A 78 3.73 -12.50 -16.32
N LEU A 79 2.94 -13.44 -16.85
CA LEU A 79 1.96 -14.20 -16.09
C LEU A 79 2.38 -15.66 -16.10
N SER A 80 2.49 -16.24 -14.91
CA SER A 80 2.68 -17.68 -14.72
C SER A 80 1.57 -18.28 -13.88
N VAL A 81 1.40 -19.60 -13.97
CA VAL A 81 0.42 -20.33 -13.17
C VAL A 81 1.11 -21.42 -12.35
N VAL A 82 0.66 -21.58 -11.10
CA VAL A 82 1.09 -22.64 -10.20
C VAL A 82 -0.10 -23.25 -9.48
N ARG A 83 -0.05 -24.55 -9.21
CA ARG A 83 -1.01 -25.26 -8.36
C ARG A 83 -0.40 -25.56 -7.00
N VAL A 84 -1.09 -25.16 -5.94
CA VAL A 84 -0.60 -25.21 -4.55
C VAL A 84 -1.65 -25.85 -3.62
N GLY A 85 -1.36 -25.99 -2.32
CA GLY A 85 -2.37 -26.36 -1.30
C GLY A 85 -2.58 -27.85 -1.05
N GLY A 86 -1.91 -28.74 -1.79
CA GLY A 86 -1.92 -30.19 -1.51
C GLY A 86 -3.33 -30.80 -1.49
N ASP A 87 -3.82 -31.17 -0.30
CA ASP A 87 -5.14 -31.79 -0.10
C ASP A 87 -6.32 -30.87 -0.45
N LYS A 88 -6.13 -29.54 -0.34
CA LYS A 88 -7.07 -28.52 -0.83
C LYS A 88 -6.36 -27.71 -1.91
N PRO A 89 -6.34 -28.22 -3.16
CA PRO A 89 -5.62 -27.55 -4.21
C PRO A 89 -6.27 -26.23 -4.56
N ARG A 90 -5.44 -25.22 -4.81
CA ARG A 90 -5.85 -23.97 -5.47
C ARG A 90 -4.78 -23.50 -6.44
N ASP A 91 -5.16 -22.66 -7.37
CA ASP A 91 -4.24 -22.10 -8.36
C ASP A 91 -3.87 -20.66 -8.05
N LEU A 92 -2.62 -20.30 -8.30
CA LEU A 92 -2.17 -18.93 -8.25
C LEU A 92 -1.74 -18.50 -9.64
N VAL A 93 -2.29 -17.37 -10.08
CA VAL A 93 -1.87 -16.65 -11.28
C VAL A 93 -0.87 -15.58 -10.83
N LEU A 94 0.41 -15.83 -11.03
CA LEU A 94 1.47 -14.94 -10.60
C LEU A 94 1.74 -13.91 -11.70
N VAL A 95 1.68 -12.63 -11.35
CA VAL A 95 1.96 -11.51 -12.26
C VAL A 95 3.18 -10.77 -11.74
N ARG A 96 4.26 -10.76 -12.53
CA ARG A 96 5.48 -10.05 -12.18
C ARG A 96 5.97 -9.23 -13.36
N GLY A 97 6.22 -7.95 -13.13
CA GLY A 97 6.71 -7.05 -14.16
C GLY A 97 7.26 -5.76 -13.58
N ILE A 98 7.51 -4.82 -14.46
CA ILE A 98 7.88 -3.45 -14.10
C ILE A 98 6.62 -2.61 -14.16
N GLU A 99 6.51 -1.57 -13.35
CA GLU A 99 5.45 -0.57 -13.51
C GLU A 99 5.45 -0.03 -14.95
N PRO A 100 4.31 -0.09 -15.69
CA PRO A 100 4.23 0.40 -17.05
C PRO A 100 4.54 1.90 -17.08
N SER A 101 5.19 2.38 -18.14
CA SER A 101 5.49 3.82 -18.30
C SER A 101 4.29 4.61 -18.83
N MET A 102 3.38 3.95 -19.56
CA MET A 102 2.25 4.59 -20.22
C MET A 102 1.07 3.64 -20.38
N ARG A 103 -0.08 4.16 -20.84
CA ARG A 103 -1.30 3.39 -21.13
C ARG A 103 -1.83 2.54 -19.96
N TRP A 104 -1.69 3.01 -18.71
CA TRP A 104 -2.07 2.25 -17.51
C TRP A 104 -3.49 1.69 -17.53
N ARG A 105 -4.46 2.45 -18.07
CA ARG A 105 -5.85 1.96 -18.22
C ARG A 105 -5.93 0.72 -19.12
N SER A 106 -5.22 0.72 -20.25
CA SER A 106 -5.17 -0.44 -21.15
C SER A 106 -4.43 -1.61 -20.51
N PHE A 107 -3.31 -1.33 -19.84
CA PHE A 107 -2.53 -2.32 -19.11
C PHE A 107 -3.37 -3.05 -18.05
N CYS A 108 -4.09 -2.30 -17.20
CA CYS A 108 -4.97 -2.88 -16.18
C CYS A 108 -6.13 -3.66 -16.82
N ASN A 109 -6.72 -3.17 -17.91
CA ASN A 109 -7.78 -3.87 -18.63
C ASN A 109 -7.29 -5.19 -19.25
N GLU A 110 -6.04 -5.26 -19.70
CA GLU A 110 -5.45 -6.49 -20.23
C GLU A 110 -5.24 -7.51 -19.11
N LEU A 111 -4.69 -7.10 -17.96
CA LEU A 111 -4.58 -7.95 -16.77
C LEU A 111 -5.95 -8.42 -16.26
N LEU A 112 -6.96 -7.55 -16.26
CA LEU A 112 -8.34 -7.91 -15.93
C LEU A 112 -8.94 -8.87 -16.94
N GLY A 113 -8.59 -8.74 -18.22
CA GLY A 113 -8.94 -9.71 -19.25
C GLY A 113 -8.42 -11.09 -18.89
N PHE A 114 -7.13 -11.21 -18.55
CA PHE A 114 -6.56 -12.46 -18.04
C PHE A 114 -7.27 -12.96 -16.79
N ALA A 115 -7.53 -12.09 -15.81
CA ALA A 115 -8.22 -12.46 -14.58
C ALA A 115 -9.62 -13.02 -14.85
N HIS A 116 -10.36 -12.40 -15.77
CA HIS A 116 -11.70 -12.83 -16.17
C HIS A 116 -11.69 -14.20 -16.85
N GLU A 117 -10.84 -14.40 -17.87
CA GLU A 117 -10.82 -15.66 -18.61
C GLU A 117 -10.27 -16.83 -17.78
N LEU A 118 -9.45 -16.54 -16.77
CA LEU A 118 -8.93 -17.53 -15.83
C LEU A 118 -9.87 -17.77 -14.63
N GLY A 119 -10.97 -17.02 -14.52
CA GLY A 119 -11.94 -17.16 -13.43
C GLY A 119 -11.43 -16.72 -12.05
N VAL A 120 -10.48 -15.79 -12.00
CA VAL A 120 -9.86 -15.30 -10.74
C VAL A 120 -10.91 -14.77 -9.77
N GLU A 121 -10.90 -15.28 -8.54
CA GLU A 121 -11.86 -14.90 -7.49
C GLU A 121 -11.37 -13.76 -6.60
N LEU A 122 -10.05 -13.58 -6.52
CA LEU A 122 -9.41 -12.52 -5.74
C LEU A 122 -8.08 -12.12 -6.39
N VAL A 123 -7.83 -10.82 -6.47
CA VAL A 123 -6.55 -10.22 -6.88
C VAL A 123 -5.84 -9.69 -5.63
N VAL A 124 -4.61 -10.13 -5.39
CA VAL A 124 -3.74 -9.62 -4.33
C VAL A 124 -2.55 -8.92 -4.97
N VAL A 125 -2.40 -7.62 -4.73
CA VAL A 125 -1.27 -6.83 -5.25
C VAL A 125 -0.29 -6.55 -4.12
N LEU A 126 0.93 -7.05 -4.24
CA LEU A 126 2.00 -6.83 -3.29
C LEU A 126 2.74 -5.53 -3.63
N GLY A 127 3.05 -4.75 -2.59
CA GLY A 127 3.85 -3.54 -2.69
C GLY A 127 4.75 -3.37 -1.46
N ALA A 128 5.70 -2.46 -1.58
CA ALA A 128 6.55 -2.03 -0.48
C ALA A 128 6.82 -0.54 -0.61
N LEU A 129 6.77 0.17 0.51
CA LEU A 129 6.98 1.62 0.57
C LEU A 129 8.03 1.95 1.62
N LEU A 130 8.66 3.11 1.47
CA LEU A 130 9.56 3.63 2.50
C LEU A 130 8.73 4.23 3.64
N GLY A 131 9.04 3.83 4.87
CA GLY A 131 8.32 4.25 6.06
C GLY A 131 9.23 4.53 7.24
N ASP A 132 8.64 5.16 8.26
CA ASP A 132 9.26 5.45 9.55
C ASP A 132 9.10 4.23 10.46
N THR A 133 9.92 3.21 10.19
CA THR A 133 9.90 1.95 10.95
C THR A 133 11.32 1.50 11.25
N PRO A 134 11.59 0.99 12.47
CA PRO A 134 12.91 0.51 12.82
C PRO A 134 13.16 -0.88 12.21
N HIS A 135 14.32 -1.05 11.58
CA HIS A 135 14.72 -2.34 11.01
C HIS A 135 14.83 -3.43 12.08
N THR A 136 14.95 -3.11 13.37
CA THR A 136 15.07 -4.02 14.52
C THR A 136 13.74 -4.59 15.04
N ARG A 137 12.60 -4.17 14.50
CA ARG A 137 11.26 -4.71 14.86
C ARG A 137 10.66 -5.53 13.69
N PRO A 138 9.56 -6.27 13.90
CA PRO A 138 8.85 -6.91 12.79
C PRO A 138 8.43 -5.88 11.73
N VAL A 139 8.51 -6.26 10.44
CA VAL A 139 8.12 -5.38 9.33
C VAL A 139 6.61 -5.17 9.37
N PRO A 140 6.11 -3.93 9.52
CA PRO A 140 4.69 -3.66 9.45
C PRO A 140 4.16 -3.97 8.05
N ILE A 141 3.13 -4.81 7.97
CA ILE A 141 2.37 -5.04 6.74
C ILE A 141 0.97 -4.46 6.92
N SER A 142 0.58 -3.53 6.05
CA SER A 142 -0.81 -3.09 5.95
C SER A 142 -1.52 -3.81 4.81
N GLY A 143 -2.76 -4.23 5.06
CA GLY A 143 -3.63 -4.80 4.04
C GLY A 143 -4.77 -3.82 3.78
N THR A 144 -4.88 -3.33 2.54
CA THR A 144 -5.90 -2.35 2.19
C THR A 144 -6.76 -2.79 1.03
N THR A 145 -7.99 -2.28 0.96
CA THR A 145 -8.88 -2.45 -0.18
C THR A 145 -9.73 -1.21 -0.37
N SER A 146 -10.25 -1.02 -1.59
CA SER A 146 -11.19 0.02 -1.99
C SER A 146 -12.64 -0.45 -1.91
N ASP A 147 -12.87 -1.73 -1.57
CA ASP A 147 -14.20 -2.31 -1.34
C ASP A 147 -14.49 -2.37 0.18
N PRO A 148 -15.42 -1.53 0.71
CA PRO A 148 -15.76 -1.53 2.13
C PRO A 148 -16.38 -2.84 2.65
N ASP A 149 -17.02 -3.63 1.77
CA ASP A 149 -17.57 -4.93 2.13
C ASP A 149 -16.47 -5.98 2.24
N LEU A 150 -15.48 -5.94 1.33
CA LEU A 150 -14.29 -6.78 1.42
C LEU A 150 -13.44 -6.44 2.65
N ALA A 151 -13.27 -5.14 2.94
CA ALA A 151 -12.53 -4.67 4.12
C ALA A 151 -13.08 -5.29 5.41
N ARG A 152 -14.41 -5.27 5.58
CA ARG A 152 -15.08 -5.86 6.74
C ARG A 152 -15.02 -7.39 6.78
N ARG A 153 -15.13 -8.06 5.63
CA ARG A 153 -15.11 -9.52 5.56
C ARG A 153 -13.74 -10.12 5.83
N MET A 154 -12.67 -9.40 5.48
CA MET A 154 -11.28 -9.88 5.57
C MET A 154 -10.47 -9.20 6.67
N ASP A 155 -11.10 -8.36 7.50
CA ASP A 155 -10.43 -7.57 8.55
C ASP A 155 -9.25 -6.75 8.00
N LEU A 156 -9.53 -6.00 6.93
CA LEU A 156 -8.58 -5.13 6.23
C LEU A 156 -8.94 -3.67 6.44
N GLU A 157 -7.97 -2.79 6.21
CA GLU A 157 -8.21 -1.35 6.25
C GLU A 157 -8.83 -0.86 4.94
N GLU A 158 -9.86 -0.03 5.04
CA GLU A 158 -10.36 0.72 3.89
C GLU A 158 -9.36 1.83 3.55
N THR A 159 -8.93 1.88 2.29
CA THR A 159 -8.02 2.95 1.85
C THR A 159 -8.70 4.32 1.87
N LYS A 160 -8.08 5.30 2.53
CA LYS A 160 -8.52 6.71 2.60
C LYS A 160 -7.48 7.67 2.03
N TYR A 161 -6.50 7.13 1.32
CA TYR A 161 -5.38 7.90 0.81
C TYR A 161 -5.82 8.82 -0.33
N GLU A 162 -5.42 10.09 -0.28
CA GLU A 162 -5.55 11.05 -1.37
C GLU A 162 -4.15 11.56 -1.74
N GLY A 163 -3.77 11.38 -3.02
CA GLY A 163 -2.46 11.80 -3.52
C GLY A 163 -2.05 11.08 -4.79
N PRO A 164 -0.80 11.26 -5.24
CA PRO A 164 -0.23 10.49 -6.34
C PRO A 164 -0.26 8.99 -6.05
N THR A 165 -0.58 8.19 -7.07
CA THR A 165 -0.65 6.72 -6.95
C THR A 165 0.13 6.06 -8.08
N GLY A 166 0.55 4.82 -7.84
CA GLY A 166 1.20 3.96 -8.82
C GLY A 166 0.24 2.98 -9.48
N ILE A 167 0.79 2.08 -10.28
CA ILE A 167 0.02 1.04 -10.97
C ILE A 167 -0.75 0.13 -10.00
N VAL A 168 -0.26 -0.07 -8.78
CA VAL A 168 -0.93 -0.86 -7.74
C VAL A 168 -2.31 -0.27 -7.42
N GLY A 169 -2.38 1.04 -7.17
CA GLY A 169 -3.65 1.71 -6.88
C GLY A 169 -4.59 1.74 -8.08
N VAL A 170 -4.06 1.96 -9.28
CA VAL A 170 -4.86 1.97 -10.52
C VAL A 170 -5.40 0.59 -10.86
N LEU A 171 -4.64 -0.48 -10.64
CA LEU A 171 -5.12 -1.85 -10.80
C LEU A 171 -6.21 -2.18 -9.76
N GLN A 172 -6.02 -1.78 -8.51
CA GLN A 172 -7.02 -2.00 -7.46
C GLN A 172 -8.36 -1.27 -7.75
N GLU A 173 -8.29 -0.03 -8.23
CA GLU A 173 -9.47 0.73 -8.70
C GLU A 173 -10.13 0.02 -9.89
N ALA A 174 -9.34 -0.42 -10.87
CA ALA A 174 -9.86 -1.13 -12.04
C ALA A 174 -10.56 -2.45 -11.66
N CYS A 175 -10.00 -3.24 -10.75
CA CYS A 175 -10.62 -4.44 -10.21
C CYS A 175 -11.97 -4.11 -9.53
N THR A 176 -12.00 -3.05 -8.72
CA THR A 176 -13.22 -2.60 -8.03
C THR A 176 -14.32 -2.25 -9.03
N HIS A 177 -13.99 -1.49 -10.08
CA HIS A 177 -14.94 -1.17 -11.16
C HIS A 177 -15.40 -2.39 -11.95
N ALA A 178 -14.54 -3.39 -12.11
CA ALA A 178 -14.88 -4.66 -12.77
C ALA A 178 -15.64 -5.65 -11.87
N GLY A 179 -15.82 -5.32 -10.58
CA GLY A 179 -16.45 -6.22 -9.60
C GLY A 179 -15.58 -7.42 -9.20
N VAL A 180 -14.27 -7.35 -9.43
CA VAL A 180 -13.29 -8.37 -9.01
C VAL A 180 -12.74 -7.97 -7.63
N PRO A 181 -12.89 -8.80 -6.59
CA PRO A 181 -12.31 -8.52 -5.28
C PRO A 181 -10.80 -8.29 -5.38
N ALA A 182 -10.32 -7.19 -4.80
CA ALA A 182 -8.91 -6.83 -4.83
C ALA A 182 -8.41 -6.31 -3.49
N VAL A 183 -7.23 -6.77 -3.09
CA VAL A 183 -6.52 -6.40 -1.87
C VAL A 183 -5.11 -6.00 -2.25
N SER A 184 -4.57 -4.95 -1.62
CA SER A 184 -3.14 -4.65 -1.67
C SER A 184 -2.48 -4.89 -0.31
N LEU A 185 -1.31 -5.54 -0.32
CA LEU A 185 -0.47 -5.74 0.86
C LEU A 185 0.78 -4.88 0.73
N TRP A 186 1.06 -4.05 1.72
CA TRP A 186 2.18 -3.10 1.70
C TRP A 186 3.15 -3.35 2.85
N ALA A 187 4.41 -3.62 2.53
CA ALA A 187 5.48 -3.64 3.52
C ALA A 187 6.05 -2.23 3.75
N ALA A 188 6.13 -1.81 5.02
CA ALA A 188 6.87 -0.62 5.39
C ALA A 188 8.37 -0.95 5.54
N VAL A 189 9.19 -0.46 4.60
CA VAL A 189 10.64 -0.62 4.60
C VAL A 189 11.29 0.60 5.25
N PRO A 190 12.26 0.43 6.17
CA PRO A 190 12.98 1.55 6.75
C PRO A 190 13.65 2.41 5.68
N HIS A 191 13.34 3.71 5.63
CA HIS A 191 13.84 4.59 4.56
C HIS A 191 15.37 4.75 4.52
N TYR A 192 16.04 4.58 5.66
CA TYR A 192 17.51 4.63 5.75
C TYR A 192 18.19 3.34 5.24
N VAL A 193 17.45 2.26 5.01
CA VAL A 193 17.93 1.04 4.32
C VAL A 193 16.95 0.63 3.23
N SER A 194 16.89 1.45 2.18
CA SER A 194 15.99 1.27 1.04
C SER A 194 16.60 0.49 -0.12
N GLN A 195 17.91 0.23 -0.10
CA GLN A 195 18.59 -0.44 -1.21
C GLN A 195 18.18 -1.92 -1.29
N PRO A 196 17.77 -2.41 -2.48
CA PRO A 196 17.54 -3.83 -2.70
C PRO A 196 18.83 -4.66 -2.54
N PRO A 197 18.74 -5.93 -2.10
CA PRO A 197 17.51 -6.64 -1.72
C PRO A 197 17.12 -6.44 -0.25
N ASN A 198 15.82 -6.51 0.05
CA ASN A 198 15.29 -6.58 1.42
C ASN A 198 14.54 -7.91 1.68
N PRO A 199 15.26 -9.00 2.02
CA PRO A 199 14.64 -10.31 2.26
C PRO A 199 13.72 -10.32 3.49
N LYS A 200 13.95 -9.43 4.46
CA LYS A 200 13.09 -9.32 5.65
C LYS A 200 11.69 -8.81 5.29
N ALA A 201 11.59 -7.82 4.41
CA ALA A 201 10.32 -7.33 3.91
C ALA A 201 9.62 -8.34 2.99
N THR A 202 10.37 -9.02 2.11
CA THR A 202 9.85 -10.14 1.29
C THR A 202 9.25 -11.24 2.17
N LEU A 203 9.96 -11.67 3.20
CA LEU A 203 9.50 -12.69 4.15
C LEU A 203 8.19 -12.28 4.84
N ALA A 204 8.09 -11.02 5.26
CA ALA A 204 6.88 -10.50 5.90
C ALA A 204 5.68 -10.44 4.94
N LEU A 205 5.89 -10.04 3.67
CA LEU A 205 4.84 -10.07 2.64
C LEU A 205 4.35 -11.50 2.37
N LEU A 206 5.26 -12.46 2.26
CA LEU A 206 4.91 -13.86 2.04
C LEU A 206 4.12 -14.43 3.21
N ASN A 207 4.54 -14.19 4.46
CA ASN A 207 3.79 -14.63 5.63
C ASN A 207 2.37 -14.03 5.66
N ARG A 208 2.24 -12.74 5.36
CA ARG A 208 0.91 -12.10 5.30
C ARG A 208 0.06 -12.62 4.14
N LEU A 209 0.68 -12.95 3.01
CA LEU A 209 0.00 -13.57 1.89
C LEU A 209 -0.50 -14.98 2.26
N GLU A 210 0.33 -15.80 2.90
CA GLU A 210 -0.03 -17.13 3.42
C GLU A 210 -1.28 -17.06 4.31
N ASP A 211 -1.31 -16.12 5.27
CA ASP A 211 -2.48 -15.88 6.12
C ASP A 211 -3.73 -15.46 5.32
N LEU A 212 -3.55 -14.62 4.29
CA LEU A 212 -4.64 -14.06 3.50
C LEU A 212 -5.32 -15.10 2.60
N ILE A 213 -4.55 -16.02 2.02
CA ILE A 213 -5.05 -16.98 1.03
C ILE A 213 -5.10 -18.43 1.56
N ASP A 214 -4.78 -18.65 2.84
CA ASP A 214 -4.77 -19.97 3.52
C ASP A 214 -3.92 -21.02 2.78
N VAL A 215 -2.74 -20.61 2.29
CA VAL A 215 -1.78 -21.49 1.60
C VAL A 215 -0.44 -21.45 2.32
N ARG A 216 0.07 -22.63 2.67
CA ARG A 216 1.43 -22.78 3.18
C ARG A 216 2.47 -22.53 2.08
N ILE A 217 3.29 -21.50 2.26
CA ILE A 217 4.36 -21.08 1.36
C ILE A 217 5.69 -21.67 1.85
N PRO A 218 6.41 -22.43 1.02
CA PRO A 218 7.75 -22.91 1.37
C PRO A 218 8.77 -21.75 1.31
N LEU A 219 9.18 -21.23 2.47
CA LEU A 219 10.02 -20.02 2.55
C LEU A 219 11.51 -20.23 2.16
N GLY A 220 11.96 -21.48 2.02
CA GLY A 220 13.36 -21.80 1.70
C GLY A 220 14.34 -21.14 2.67
N GLU A 221 15.39 -20.52 2.13
CA GLU A 221 16.45 -19.82 2.88
C GLU A 221 16.09 -18.36 3.24
N LEU A 222 14.88 -17.87 2.90
CA LEU A 222 14.49 -16.49 3.18
C LEU A 222 14.58 -16.10 4.68
N PRO A 223 14.23 -16.98 5.65
CA PRO A 223 14.40 -16.67 7.07
C PRO A 223 15.87 -16.43 7.46
N GLU A 224 16.78 -17.23 6.92
CA GLU A 224 18.22 -17.08 7.11
C GLU A 224 18.73 -15.78 6.46
N ASP A 225 18.33 -15.52 5.22
CA ASP A 225 18.68 -14.29 4.49
C ASP A 225 18.17 -13.03 5.22
N ALA A 226 16.94 -13.07 5.75
CA ALA A 226 16.37 -11.98 6.54
C ALA A 226 17.16 -11.72 7.83
N ARG A 227 17.64 -12.79 8.51
CA ARG A 227 18.48 -12.66 9.71
C ARG A 227 19.87 -12.11 9.36
N ALA A 228 20.47 -12.57 8.26
CA ALA A 228 21.76 -12.08 7.80
C ALA A 228 21.69 -10.59 7.41
N TRP A 229 20.62 -10.21 6.70
CA TRP A 229 20.33 -8.82 6.35
C TRP A 229 20.19 -7.95 7.61
N GLN A 230 19.42 -8.40 8.61
CA GLN A 230 19.27 -7.69 9.88
C GLN A 230 20.63 -7.38 10.53
N VAL A 231 21.48 -8.39 10.68
CA VAL A 231 22.81 -8.24 11.29
C VAL A 231 23.67 -7.26 10.50
N GLY A 232 23.60 -7.28 9.16
CA GLY A 232 24.30 -6.33 8.31
C GLY A 232 23.84 -4.89 8.53
N VAL A 233 22.52 -4.68 8.64
CA VAL A 233 21.96 -3.34 8.93
C VAL A 233 22.30 -2.87 10.34
N ASP A 234 22.22 -3.75 11.34
CA ASP A 234 22.58 -3.42 12.73
C ASP A 234 24.03 -2.89 12.80
N GLN A 235 24.96 -3.52 12.05
CA GLN A 235 26.36 -3.09 11.98
C GLN A 235 26.50 -1.71 11.34
N LEU A 236 25.87 -1.50 10.18
CA LEU A 236 25.93 -0.21 9.48
C LEU A 236 25.30 0.93 10.29
N ALA A 237 24.17 0.66 10.95
CA ALA A 237 23.50 1.63 11.80
C ALA A 237 24.33 1.99 13.05
N ALA A 238 25.10 1.04 13.59
CA ALA A 238 25.96 1.28 14.75
C ALA A 238 27.22 2.11 14.43
N GLU A 239 27.62 2.19 13.16
CA GLU A 239 28.76 3.01 12.72
C GLU A 239 28.44 4.51 12.69
N ASP A 240 27.15 4.88 12.63
CA ASP A 240 26.67 6.25 12.59
C ASP A 240 25.78 6.55 13.81
N SER A 241 26.28 7.39 14.73
CA SER A 241 25.56 7.73 15.95
C SER A 241 24.23 8.44 15.70
N GLU A 242 24.11 9.24 14.63
CA GLU A 242 22.86 9.93 14.30
C GLU A 242 21.80 8.91 13.85
N VAL A 243 22.21 7.93 13.03
CA VAL A 243 21.33 6.83 12.61
C VAL A 243 20.93 5.97 13.80
N ALA A 244 21.87 5.64 14.70
CA ALA A 244 21.57 4.86 15.90
C ALA A 244 20.55 5.54 16.82
N GLU A 245 20.72 6.83 17.11
CA GLU A 245 19.76 7.62 17.90
C GLU A 245 18.40 7.69 17.21
N TYR A 246 18.39 7.85 15.88
CA TYR A 246 17.17 7.87 15.11
C TYR A 246 16.43 6.53 15.14
N VAL A 247 17.14 5.40 14.97
CA VAL A 247 16.58 4.05 15.08
C VAL A 247 15.95 3.86 16.46
N GLN A 248 16.65 4.25 17.53
CA GLN A 248 16.09 4.18 18.89
C GLN A 248 14.79 4.98 19.01
N SER A 249 14.72 6.19 18.44
CA SER A 249 13.49 6.99 18.47
C SER A 249 12.32 6.30 17.75
N LEU A 250 12.59 5.59 16.65
CA LEU A 250 11.59 4.81 15.92
C LEU A 250 11.14 3.57 16.70
N GLU A 251 12.06 2.91 17.41
CA GLU A 251 11.74 1.80 18.32
C GLU A 251 10.83 2.25 19.45
N GLU A 252 11.17 3.35 20.13
CA GLU A 252 10.36 3.90 21.22
C GLU A 252 8.95 4.27 20.75
N ALA A 253 8.84 4.93 19.58
CA ALA A 253 7.55 5.27 18.98
C ALA A 253 6.72 4.03 18.64
N ARG A 254 7.35 3.00 18.08
CA ARG A 254 6.68 1.75 17.70
C ARG A 254 6.22 0.94 18.90
N ASP A 255 7.11 0.71 19.85
CA ASP A 255 6.84 -0.08 21.05
C ASP A 255 5.73 0.59 21.89
N THR A 256 5.73 1.93 21.95
CA THR A 256 4.66 2.69 22.62
C THR A 256 3.31 2.51 21.93
N ALA A 257 3.26 2.52 20.60
CA ALA A 257 2.02 2.33 19.85
C ALA A 257 1.44 0.90 19.99
N GLU A 258 2.28 -0.10 20.24
CA GLU A 258 1.87 -1.50 20.43
C GLU A 258 1.41 -1.82 21.88
N LEU A 259 1.59 -0.89 22.83
CA LEU A 259 1.11 -1.08 24.19
C LEU A 259 -0.43 -1.15 24.24
N PRO A 260 -1.03 -2.13 24.95
CA PRO A 260 -2.49 -2.25 25.08
C PRO A 260 -3.16 -0.99 25.65
N GLU A 261 -2.43 -0.24 26.48
CA GLU A 261 -2.85 1.01 27.11
C GLU A 261 -2.92 2.19 26.12
N ALA A 262 -2.20 2.12 25.00
CA ALA A 262 -2.23 3.11 23.91
C ALA A 262 -3.35 2.86 22.89
N SER A 263 -4.13 1.78 23.03
CA SER A 263 -5.28 1.53 22.16
C SER A 263 -6.33 2.66 22.30
N GLY A 264 -6.94 3.09 21.20
CA GLY A 264 -7.96 4.15 21.22
C GLY A 264 -9.11 3.88 22.21
N GLU A 265 -9.43 2.61 22.46
CA GLU A 265 -10.40 2.19 23.47
C GLU A 265 -9.88 2.33 24.92
N ALA A 266 -8.60 2.10 25.19
CA ALA A 266 -8.00 2.33 26.51
C ALA A 266 -7.91 3.83 26.82
N ILE A 267 -7.48 4.64 25.84
CA ILE A 267 -7.44 6.10 25.94
C ILE A 267 -8.86 6.67 26.12
N ALA A 268 -9.85 6.18 25.38
CA ALA A 268 -11.25 6.58 25.54
C ALA A 268 -11.80 6.20 26.94
N ARG A 269 -11.50 4.98 27.44
CA ARG A 269 -11.89 4.54 28.78
C ARG A 269 -11.23 5.38 29.89
N GLU A 270 -9.98 5.79 29.71
CA GLU A 270 -9.29 6.65 30.67
C GLU A 270 -9.83 8.09 30.62
N PHE A 271 -10.14 8.60 29.43
CA PHE A 271 -10.79 9.90 29.24
C PHE A 271 -12.18 9.95 29.88
N GLU A 272 -13.00 8.91 29.70
CA GLU A 272 -14.30 8.78 30.39
C GLU A 272 -14.13 8.69 31.91
N ARG A 273 -13.12 7.97 32.40
CA ARG A 273 -12.80 7.87 33.84
C ARG A 273 -12.36 9.23 34.41
N TYR A 274 -11.62 10.02 33.64
CA TYR A 274 -11.20 11.37 34.00
C TYR A 274 -12.38 12.35 34.07
N LEU A 275 -13.29 12.31 33.09
CA LEU A 275 -14.51 13.12 33.10
C LEU A 275 -15.43 12.77 34.27
N ARG A 276 -15.63 11.48 34.57
CA ARG A 276 -16.41 11.04 35.75
C ARG A 276 -15.83 11.51 37.09
N ARG A 277 -14.50 11.68 37.19
CA ARG A 277 -13.86 12.23 38.41
C ARG A 277 -14.08 13.74 38.55
N ARG A 278 -14.32 14.47 37.45
CA ARG A 278 -14.59 15.91 37.47
C ARG A 278 -16.05 16.23 37.78
N ASP A 279 -16.98 15.40 37.30
CA ASP A 279 -18.42 15.56 37.57
C ASP A 279 -18.83 15.07 38.98
N GLY A 280 -17.95 14.34 39.69
CA GLY A 280 -18.19 13.80 41.03
C GLY A 280 -17.68 14.65 42.20
N GLY A 281 -17.20 15.88 41.97
CA GLY A 281 -16.45 16.65 42.97
C GLY A 281 -16.72 18.16 42.99
N GLY A 282 -17.99 18.57 43.09
CA GLY A 282 -18.37 19.95 43.44
C GLY A 282 -19.13 19.99 44.77
N PRO A 283 -18.65 20.68 45.83
CA PRO A 283 -19.37 20.72 47.09
C PRO A 283 -20.64 21.58 46.97
N THR A 284 -21.77 20.98 47.33
CA THR A 284 -23.04 21.65 47.60
C THR A 284 -22.89 22.62 48.78
N ALA A 285 -23.13 23.92 48.56
CA ALA A 285 -23.35 24.89 49.62
C ALA A 285 -24.67 25.63 49.38
N SER A 286 -25.61 25.34 50.28
CA SER A 286 -26.90 25.97 50.49
C SER A 286 -26.79 27.31 51.23
N GLY A 287 -27.58 28.31 50.83
CA GLY A 287 -28.25 29.24 51.76
C GLY A 287 -27.88 30.73 51.68
N GLY A 288 -28.90 31.61 51.60
CA GLY A 288 -28.81 33.00 52.06
C GLY A 288 -29.66 34.04 51.32
N HIS A 289 -30.89 34.30 51.79
CA HIS A 289 -31.76 35.44 51.44
C HIS A 289 -31.26 36.78 52.03
N ALA A 290 -31.48 37.93 51.34
CA ALA A 290 -32.17 39.14 51.87
C ALA A 290 -32.19 40.35 50.89
N THR A 291 -33.42 40.72 50.48
CA THR A 291 -34.08 42.04 50.29
C THR A 291 -33.37 43.35 49.83
N ALA A 292 -33.88 43.87 48.70
CA ALA A 292 -34.57 45.16 48.44
C ALA A 292 -33.85 46.54 48.40
N ASP A 293 -34.17 47.21 47.27
CA ASP A 293 -34.33 48.64 46.94
C ASP A 293 -33.13 49.59 46.73
N GLY A 294 -33.18 50.29 45.57
CA GLY A 294 -32.43 51.52 45.32
C GLY A 294 -32.01 51.73 43.86
N SER A 295 -32.85 52.41 43.08
CA SER A 295 -32.62 52.97 41.75
C SER A 295 -31.29 53.72 41.59
N ASP A 296 -30.55 53.54 40.49
CA ASP A 296 -30.41 54.58 39.46
C ASP A 296 -29.65 54.10 38.19
N SER A 297 -30.13 54.63 37.06
CA SER A 297 -29.48 54.87 35.76
C SER A 297 -28.12 54.24 35.41
N THR A 298 -28.08 53.41 34.35
CA THR A 298 -27.39 53.71 33.07
C THR A 298 -27.49 52.52 32.09
N SER A 299 -28.27 52.71 31.03
CA SER A 299 -28.34 51.82 29.88
C SER A 299 -27.25 52.19 28.86
N TYR A 300 -26.32 51.26 28.59
CA TYR A 300 -25.51 51.29 27.37
C TYR A 300 -25.71 49.98 26.61
N LEU A 301 -26.64 50.03 25.66
CA LEU A 301 -26.67 49.17 24.48
C LEU A 301 -25.32 49.26 23.77
N ARG A 302 -24.72 48.12 23.40
CA ARG A 302 -23.58 48.09 22.48
C ARG A 302 -23.92 47.21 21.29
N ASP A 303 -23.82 47.86 20.13
CA ASP A 303 -24.15 47.40 18.81
C ASP A 303 -23.42 46.15 18.33
N ASN A 304 -24.12 45.44 17.44
CA ASN A 304 -23.65 44.37 16.59
C ASN A 304 -23.12 44.96 15.27
N PRO A 305 -21.91 44.63 14.78
CA PRO A 305 -21.53 44.93 13.41
C PRO A 305 -21.45 43.63 12.57
N SER A 306 -22.49 43.41 11.78
CA SER A 306 -22.43 42.64 10.54
C SER A 306 -21.62 43.42 9.50
N GLY A 307 -20.65 42.77 8.84
CA GLY A 307 -20.10 43.24 7.57
C GLY A 307 -18.59 43.12 7.44
N ARG A 308 -18.10 41.97 6.97
CA ARG A 308 -16.83 41.89 6.23
C ARG A 308 -16.99 41.07 4.97
N THR A 309 -16.75 41.77 3.87
CA THR A 309 -16.79 41.40 2.48
C THR A 309 -15.64 40.47 2.09
N ARG A 310 -15.92 39.57 1.13
CA ARG A 310 -15.03 38.56 0.56
C ARG A 310 -14.02 39.23 -0.42
N PRO A 311 -12.75 38.80 -0.48
CA PRO A 311 -11.77 39.35 -1.43
C PRO A 311 -11.99 38.84 -2.89
N PRO A 312 -11.56 39.60 -3.92
CA PRO A 312 -11.82 39.29 -5.33
C PRO A 312 -10.88 38.20 -5.89
N LYS A 313 -11.36 37.53 -6.95
CA LYS A 313 -10.72 36.39 -7.65
C LYS A 313 -9.77 36.89 -8.75
N PRO A 314 -8.63 36.21 -9.03
CA PRO A 314 -7.69 36.61 -10.09
C PRO A 314 -8.24 36.32 -11.51
N PRO A 315 -7.78 37.06 -12.55
CA PRO A 315 -8.29 36.95 -13.92
C PRO A 315 -7.77 35.70 -14.67
N LYS A 316 -8.59 35.18 -15.58
CA LYS A 316 -8.27 34.08 -16.50
C LYS A 316 -7.48 34.60 -17.73
N PRO A 317 -6.56 33.80 -18.32
CA PRO A 317 -5.99 34.11 -19.62
C PRO A 317 -7.02 33.89 -20.74
N GLY A 318 -7.10 34.86 -21.65
CA GLY A 318 -8.02 34.87 -22.80
C GLY A 318 -7.50 34.06 -23.97
N THR A 319 -8.44 33.40 -24.63
CA THR A 319 -8.39 32.84 -25.97
C THR A 319 -8.55 33.96 -27.00
N ASP A 320 -7.59 34.12 -27.91
CA ASP A 320 -7.79 34.85 -29.16
C ASP A 320 -8.03 33.82 -30.26
N ASP A 321 -9.24 33.85 -30.83
CA ASP A 321 -9.59 33.11 -32.05
C ASP A 321 -9.35 33.99 -33.29
N GLU A 322 -8.93 33.28 -34.34
CA GLU A 322 -8.80 33.57 -35.77
C GLU A 322 -9.50 34.80 -36.38
N GLU A 323 -8.82 35.46 -37.34
CA GLU A 323 -9.34 35.51 -38.72
C GLU A 323 -8.27 35.83 -39.79
N SER A 324 -8.51 35.21 -40.94
CA SER A 324 -7.80 35.10 -42.22
C SER A 324 -7.57 36.37 -43.06
N SER A 325 -6.57 36.37 -43.95
CA SER A 325 -6.75 36.50 -45.43
C SER A 325 -5.43 36.49 -46.22
N GLU A 326 -5.38 35.61 -47.24
CA GLU A 326 -4.83 35.72 -48.61
C GLU A 326 -3.64 36.66 -48.93
N ASP A 327 -2.52 36.07 -49.40
CA ASP A 327 -1.98 36.18 -50.78
C ASP A 327 -0.75 35.24 -50.97
#